data_AF-A3ILU0-F1
#
_entry.id   AF-A3ILU0-F1
#
_cell.length_a   1.000
_cell.length_b   1.000
_cell.length_c   1.000
_cell.angle_alpha   90.00
_cell.angle_beta   90.00
_cell.angle_gamma   90.00
#
_symmetry.space_group_name_H-M   'P 1'
#
loop_
_entity.id
_entity.type
_entity.pdbx_description
1 polymer ?
#
loop_
_entity_poly.entity_id
_entity_poly.type
_entity_poly.pdbx_seq_one_letter_code
_entity_poly.pdbx_strand_id
1 'polypeptide(L)'
;MKYKLTLALFTCLVMFAYVSHGKQKQGQSIEALETDNVVLRQENSFSHEQPEQLTPTLNPETTLESSTAPNFSPYSSPRETYPQTITTWEREPYIEPPQNNDDSGPYTNARMSQGNYMTLTPTQTKNALGNPIYELRLYANGQLIGTYQTVTGRANSQNRNRHQSGTEAPLPDGQYQVASAEVAGTHPEVGGRFLPIEPLFPTQRYALGIHYDPSYQKNNGEDGTEGCIALTNKPDLDQVLEYVYTYQPQYLDVKLQG
;
A
#
# COMPACT_ATOMS: atom_id res chain seq x y z
N MET A 1 -22.99 -63.10 11.30
CA MET A 1 -21.55 -63.22 10.97
C MET A 1 -20.89 -61.90 11.31
N LYS A 2 -19.87 -61.92 12.17
CA LYS A 2 -19.20 -60.74 12.74
C LYS A 2 -17.79 -60.68 12.15
N TYR A 3 -17.48 -59.64 11.37
CA TYR A 3 -16.11 -59.40 10.90
C TYR A 3 -15.42 -58.45 11.87
N LYS A 4 -14.34 -58.94 12.49
CA LYS A 4 -13.41 -58.15 13.30
C LYS A 4 -12.40 -57.52 12.34
N LEU A 5 -12.33 -56.19 12.30
CA LEU A 5 -11.32 -55.44 11.57
C LEU A 5 -10.17 -55.11 12.55
N THR A 6 -9.02 -55.74 12.35
CA THR A 6 -7.79 -55.49 13.13
C THR A 6 -7.04 -54.29 12.57
N LEU A 7 -6.79 -53.31 13.46
CA LEU A 7 -5.99 -52.10 13.25
C LEU A 7 -4.50 -52.45 13.33
N ALA A 8 -3.69 -52.03 12.36
CA ALA A 8 -2.23 -52.12 12.41
C ALA A 8 -1.63 -50.71 12.36
N LEU A 9 -1.04 -50.28 13.47
CA LEU A 9 -0.22 -49.08 13.61
C LEU A 9 1.18 -49.36 13.04
N PHE A 10 1.63 -48.55 12.08
CA PHE A 10 3.03 -48.49 11.67
C PHE A 10 3.64 -47.17 12.12
N THR A 11 4.29 -47.20 13.27
CA THR A 11 5.21 -46.17 13.75
C THR A 11 6.57 -46.38 13.08
N CYS A 12 7.03 -45.42 12.27
CA CYS A 12 8.40 -45.40 11.78
C CYS A 12 9.22 -44.44 12.64
N LEU A 13 10.06 -45.01 13.49
CA LEU A 13 11.02 -44.35 14.36
C LEU A 13 12.39 -44.76 13.81
N VAL A 14 13.12 -43.84 13.19
CA VAL A 14 14.51 -44.09 12.77
C VAL A 14 15.42 -43.04 13.38
N MET A 15 16.46 -43.59 14.00
CA MET A 15 17.38 -43.02 14.96
C MET A 15 18.40 -42.04 14.38
N PHE A 16 18.82 -41.10 15.22
CA PHE A 16 20.03 -40.30 15.07
C PHE A 16 21.29 -41.18 15.08
N ALA A 17 22.19 -40.97 14.12
CA ALA A 17 23.58 -41.40 14.21
C ALA A 17 24.48 -40.17 14.21
N TYR A 18 25.01 -39.87 15.41
CA TYR A 18 26.17 -39.00 15.62
C TYR A 18 27.43 -39.73 15.11
N VAL A 19 28.25 -39.05 14.30
CA VAL A 19 29.69 -39.36 14.21
C VAL A 19 30.47 -38.07 14.40
N SER A 20 31.36 -38.14 15.39
CA SER A 20 32.24 -37.09 15.85
C SER A 20 33.69 -37.37 15.43
N HIS A 21 34.46 -36.28 15.36
CA HIS A 21 35.93 -36.15 15.42
C HIS A 21 36.75 -36.11 14.12
N GLY A 22 37.33 -34.92 13.91
CA GLY A 22 38.50 -34.65 13.08
C GLY A 22 39.26 -33.40 13.53
N LYS A 23 39.85 -33.46 14.73
CA LYS A 23 41.01 -32.71 15.29
C LYS A 23 41.29 -31.25 14.86
N GLN A 24 41.22 -30.36 15.85
CA GLN A 24 41.94 -29.07 15.90
C GLN A 24 43.46 -29.26 16.15
N LYS A 25 44.27 -28.35 15.59
CA LYS A 25 45.59 -27.94 16.11
C LYS A 25 45.71 -26.41 16.12
N GLN A 26 45.50 -25.89 17.33
CA GLN A 26 46.08 -24.78 18.07
C GLN A 26 47.22 -23.90 17.49
N GLY A 27 47.12 -22.61 17.83
CA GLY A 27 48.20 -21.61 17.97
C GLY A 27 48.06 -20.43 16.99
N GLN A 28 48.09 -19.15 17.35
CA GLN A 28 48.35 -18.43 18.60
C GLN A 28 47.96 -16.95 18.35
N SER A 29 47.39 -16.27 19.33
CA SER A 29 47.15 -14.82 19.36
C SER A 29 48.34 -14.10 20.03
N ILE A 30 48.84 -12.99 19.46
CA ILE A 30 49.55 -11.92 20.18
C ILE A 30 49.17 -10.54 19.60
N GLU A 31 49.20 -9.58 20.52
CA GLU A 31 48.73 -8.20 20.62
C GLU A 31 49.27 -7.16 19.63
N ALA A 32 48.64 -5.98 19.72
CA ALA A 32 48.92 -4.70 19.07
C ALA A 32 50.14 -3.95 19.63
N LEU A 33 50.73 -3.06 18.81
CA LEU A 33 51.44 -1.78 19.09
C LEU A 33 52.13 -1.35 17.77
N GLU A 34 51.67 -0.32 17.05
CA GLU A 34 51.96 1.12 17.17
C GLU A 34 53.31 1.58 16.55
N THR A 35 53.25 2.64 15.71
CA THR A 35 54.32 3.51 15.14
C THR A 35 55.35 2.83 14.21
N ASP A 36 55.76 3.33 13.02
CA ASP A 36 56.11 4.69 12.61
C ASP A 36 56.25 4.82 11.07
N ASN A 37 56.17 6.05 10.56
CA ASN A 37 56.37 6.46 9.16
C ASN A 37 57.83 6.32 8.68
N VAL A 38 58.05 6.08 7.36
CA VAL A 38 58.89 6.89 6.42
C VAL A 38 58.81 6.33 4.98
N VAL A 39 58.15 7.11 4.12
CA VAL A 39 58.51 7.61 2.76
C VAL A 39 59.39 6.78 1.80
N LEU A 40 58.88 6.55 0.58
CA LEU A 40 59.46 6.89 -0.75
C LEU A 40 58.30 6.83 -1.80
N ARG A 41 57.66 7.97 -2.15
CA ARG A 41 57.86 8.82 -3.35
C ARG A 41 57.79 8.13 -4.73
N GLN A 42 56.72 8.42 -5.48
CA GLN A 42 56.74 8.97 -6.87
C GLN A 42 55.31 9.46 -7.21
N GLU A 43 54.99 10.75 -7.02
CA GLU A 43 55.08 11.85 -8.01
C GLU A 43 54.11 11.68 -9.21
N ASN A 44 52.96 12.36 -9.15
CA ASN A 44 52.61 13.42 -10.11
C ASN A 44 51.31 14.12 -9.67
N SER A 45 51.40 15.44 -9.54
CA SER A 45 50.33 16.31 -9.07
C SER A 45 50.46 17.68 -9.77
N PHE A 46 49.31 18.37 -9.88
CA PHE A 46 49.11 19.80 -10.17
C PHE A 46 49.27 20.29 -11.64
N SER A 47 48.45 21.20 -12.20
CA SER A 47 47.31 22.05 -11.79
C SER A 47 46.52 22.42 -13.07
N HIS A 48 45.18 22.49 -13.08
CA HIS A 48 44.35 23.72 -13.00
C HIS A 48 44.98 25.02 -13.53
N GLU A 49 44.46 25.55 -14.66
CA GLU A 49 44.25 26.99 -14.91
C GLU A 49 43.10 27.19 -15.93
N GLN A 50 42.16 28.09 -15.59
CA GLN A 50 41.24 28.78 -16.50
C GLN A 50 41.66 30.25 -16.49
N PRO A 51 41.68 30.96 -17.65
CA PRO A 51 41.03 32.27 -17.63
C PRO A 51 40.33 32.70 -18.94
N GLU A 52 39.29 33.51 -18.72
CA GLU A 52 38.83 34.70 -19.48
C GLU A 52 38.16 34.65 -20.87
N GLN A 53 37.20 35.59 -20.97
CA GLN A 53 36.27 35.94 -22.03
C GLN A 53 36.93 36.57 -23.26
N LEU A 54 36.38 36.26 -24.45
CA LEU A 54 36.40 37.14 -25.63
C LEU A 54 35.08 37.01 -26.42
N THR A 55 34.29 38.08 -26.46
CA THR A 55 33.37 38.45 -27.59
C THR A 55 34.15 39.39 -28.53
N PRO A 56 33.96 39.43 -29.87
CA PRO A 56 32.72 39.86 -30.58
C PRO A 56 32.44 39.04 -31.89
N THR A 57 31.32 39.09 -32.61
CA THR A 57 30.72 40.21 -33.39
C THR A 57 29.43 39.71 -34.10
N LEU A 58 28.44 40.59 -34.26
CA LEU A 58 27.22 40.47 -35.10
C LEU A 58 27.54 40.32 -36.61
N ASN A 59 26.79 39.59 -37.48
CA ASN A 59 25.49 39.89 -38.15
C ASN A 59 25.36 38.92 -39.39
N PRO A 60 24.27 38.90 -40.22
CA PRO A 60 22.84 39.10 -39.99
C PRO A 60 21.93 38.02 -40.66
N GLU A 61 20.62 38.12 -40.37
CA GLU A 61 19.45 37.71 -41.18
C GLU A 61 19.39 36.31 -41.84
N THR A 62 18.49 35.47 -41.30
CA THR A 62 17.53 34.74 -42.15
C THR A 62 16.20 34.64 -41.42
N THR A 63 15.20 35.28 -42.01
CA THR A 63 13.79 35.28 -41.62
C THR A 63 13.19 33.89 -41.82
N LEU A 64 12.55 33.32 -40.79
CA LEU A 64 11.53 32.28 -40.94
C LEU A 64 10.63 32.26 -39.70
N GLU A 65 9.45 32.84 -39.90
CA GLU A 65 8.13 32.46 -39.39
C GLU A 65 7.91 32.16 -37.89
N SER A 66 7.10 33.05 -37.30
CA SER A 66 6.31 32.85 -36.09
C SER A 66 5.41 31.62 -36.22
N SER A 67 5.79 30.53 -35.56
CA SER A 67 4.94 29.34 -35.43
C SER A 67 4.11 29.43 -34.15
N THR A 68 2.82 29.55 -34.40
CA THR A 68 1.64 29.48 -33.54
C THR A 68 1.76 28.55 -32.32
N ALA A 69 1.28 29.04 -31.17
CA ALA A 69 1.09 28.29 -29.94
C ALA A 69 0.27 26.98 -30.15
N PRO A 70 0.62 25.87 -29.49
CA PRO A 70 -0.23 24.69 -29.49
C PRO A 70 -1.45 24.94 -28.59
N ASN A 71 -2.60 25.01 -29.24
CA ASN A 71 -3.91 25.06 -28.62
C ASN A 71 -4.19 23.68 -27.97
N PHE A 72 -4.13 23.59 -26.64
CA PHE A 72 -4.48 22.37 -25.92
C PHE A 72 -6.00 22.16 -25.98
N SER A 73 -6.43 21.26 -26.87
CA SER A 73 -7.80 20.74 -26.91
C SER A 73 -8.03 19.77 -25.74
N PRO A 74 -9.14 19.86 -24.99
CA PRO A 74 -9.49 18.85 -24.01
C PRO A 74 -9.85 17.55 -24.72
N TYR A 75 -9.19 16.46 -24.31
CA TYR A 75 -9.46 15.11 -24.78
C TYR A 75 -10.90 14.73 -24.38
N SER A 76 -11.74 14.50 -25.39
CA SER A 76 -13.11 14.06 -25.21
C SER A 76 -13.12 12.54 -25.14
N SER A 77 -13.23 11.96 -23.94
CA SER A 77 -13.47 10.51 -23.82
C SER A 77 -14.88 10.17 -24.33
N PRO A 78 -15.06 9.13 -25.16
CA PRO A 78 -16.37 8.65 -25.56
C PRO A 78 -17.17 8.19 -24.33
N ARG A 79 -18.39 8.72 -24.16
CA ARG A 79 -19.37 8.17 -23.21
C ARG A 79 -19.78 6.77 -23.68
N GLU A 80 -19.38 5.74 -22.95
CA GLU A 80 -20.05 4.44 -23.05
C GLU A 80 -21.43 4.55 -22.40
N THR A 81 -22.47 4.63 -23.23
CA THR A 81 -23.87 4.52 -22.83
C THR A 81 -24.22 3.06 -22.58
N TYR A 82 -24.27 2.65 -21.31
CA TYR A 82 -24.94 1.42 -20.90
C TYR A 82 -26.47 1.65 -20.87
N PRO A 83 -27.29 0.79 -21.49
CA PRO A 83 -28.74 0.96 -21.50
C PRO A 83 -29.30 0.80 -20.08
N GLN A 84 -29.93 1.87 -19.59
CA GLN A 84 -30.73 1.87 -18.37
C GLN A 84 -32.10 1.29 -18.69
N THR A 85 -32.34 0.02 -18.35
CA THR A 85 -33.69 -0.54 -18.29
C THR A 85 -34.37 0.01 -17.04
N ILE A 86 -35.26 0.99 -17.22
CA ILE A 86 -36.08 1.55 -16.14
C ILE A 86 -37.24 0.59 -15.88
N THR A 87 -37.08 -0.32 -14.94
CA THR A 87 -38.22 -1.05 -14.36
C THR A 87 -38.82 -0.16 -13.27
N THR A 88 -40.05 0.29 -13.50
CA THR A 88 -40.83 1.09 -12.55
C THR A 88 -41.26 0.19 -11.40
N TRP A 89 -40.52 0.21 -10.29
CA TRP A 89 -40.98 -0.40 -9.05
C TRP A 89 -41.73 0.67 -8.24
N GLU A 90 -42.99 0.38 -7.95
CA GLU A 90 -43.80 1.14 -7.01
C GLU A 90 -43.05 1.30 -5.68
N ARG A 91 -43.06 2.53 -5.16
CA ARG A 91 -42.38 2.92 -3.93
C ARG A 91 -43.10 2.26 -2.74
N GLU A 92 -42.54 1.15 -2.26
CA GLU A 92 -42.83 0.65 -0.91
C GLU A 92 -42.54 1.76 0.12
N PRO A 93 -43.35 1.92 1.18
CA PRO A 93 -43.17 2.96 2.17
C PRO A 93 -41.81 2.80 2.86
N TYR A 94 -41.03 3.88 2.87
CA TYR A 94 -39.78 3.98 3.60
C TYR A 94 -40.03 3.70 5.08
N ILE A 95 -39.61 2.52 5.54
CA ILE A 95 -39.47 2.25 6.97
C ILE A 95 -38.17 2.94 7.39
N GLU A 96 -38.29 3.94 8.28
CA GLU A 96 -37.12 4.60 8.87
C GLU A 96 -36.16 3.55 9.42
N PRO A 97 -34.86 3.60 9.07
CA PRO A 97 -33.89 2.73 9.71
C PRO A 97 -33.91 3.02 11.22
N PRO A 98 -33.84 1.99 12.07
CA PRO A 98 -33.84 2.21 13.51
C PRO A 98 -32.71 3.18 13.85
N GLN A 99 -33.05 4.24 14.58
CA GLN A 99 -32.07 5.14 15.17
C GLN A 99 -31.19 4.31 16.12
N ASN A 100 -30.06 3.84 15.61
CA ASN A 100 -29.02 3.22 16.42
C ASN A 100 -28.46 4.33 17.30
N ASN A 101 -29.02 4.43 18.51
CA ASN A 101 -28.35 5.04 19.63
C ASN A 101 -26.96 4.39 19.74
N ASP A 102 -25.94 5.24 19.86
CA ASP A 102 -24.60 4.87 20.31
C ASP A 102 -24.72 4.05 21.61
N ASP A 103 -24.80 2.74 21.46
CA ASP A 103 -24.53 1.79 22.54
C ASP A 103 -23.29 1.00 22.12
N SER A 104 -22.14 1.64 22.34
CA SER A 104 -20.85 0.98 22.44
C SER A 104 -20.84 0.11 23.71
N GLY A 105 -21.71 -0.90 23.75
CA GLY A 105 -21.79 -1.86 24.82
C GLY A 105 -20.55 -2.77 24.85
N PRO A 106 -20.22 -3.37 26.00
CA PRO A 106 -19.02 -4.21 26.19
C PRO A 106 -18.99 -5.47 25.30
N TYR A 107 -20.07 -5.78 24.59
CA TYR A 107 -20.21 -6.96 23.74
C TYR A 107 -19.63 -6.80 22.32
N THR A 108 -19.53 -5.58 21.78
CA THR A 108 -18.93 -5.34 20.44
C THR A 108 -17.41 -5.40 20.49
N ASN A 109 -16.81 -4.79 21.51
CA ASN A 109 -15.35 -4.82 21.73
C ASN A 109 -14.82 -6.23 22.02
N ALA A 110 -15.58 -7.05 22.76
CA ALA A 110 -15.19 -8.43 23.06
C ALA A 110 -15.25 -9.36 21.84
N ARG A 111 -16.13 -9.09 20.86
CA ARG A 111 -16.22 -9.89 19.63
C ARG A 111 -15.14 -9.51 18.61
N MET A 112 -14.72 -8.25 18.59
CA MET A 112 -13.56 -7.83 17.79
C MET A 112 -12.25 -8.46 18.29
N SER A 113 -12.14 -8.82 19.57
CA SER A 113 -10.87 -9.31 20.15
C SER A 113 -10.54 -10.79 19.88
N GLN A 114 -11.35 -11.54 19.13
CA GLN A 114 -11.17 -13.00 18.97
C GLN A 114 -11.10 -13.49 17.52
N GLY A 115 -11.04 -12.59 16.53
CA GLY A 115 -10.97 -12.93 15.10
C GLY A 115 -9.74 -12.39 14.38
N ASN A 116 -9.64 -12.71 13.09
CA ASN A 116 -8.68 -12.09 12.17
C ASN A 116 -9.39 -10.92 11.47
N TYR A 117 -8.82 -9.72 11.56
CA TYR A 117 -9.42 -8.52 10.98
C TYR A 117 -8.36 -7.44 10.76
N MET A 118 -8.75 -6.41 10.01
CA MET A 118 -7.91 -5.24 9.79
C MET A 118 -8.60 -3.98 10.30
N THR A 119 -7.83 -2.95 10.63
CA THR A 119 -8.36 -1.61 10.91
C THR A 119 -7.57 -0.54 10.17
N LEU A 120 -8.23 0.52 9.73
CA LEU A 120 -7.61 1.70 9.14
C LEU A 120 -7.96 2.95 9.96
N THR A 121 -6.94 3.61 10.52
CA THR A 121 -7.11 4.78 11.42
C THR A 121 -6.12 5.90 11.13
N PRO A 122 -6.44 7.19 11.36
CA PRO A 122 -5.53 8.30 11.11
C PRO A 122 -4.34 8.32 12.07
N THR A 123 -3.16 8.76 11.59
CA THR A 123 -1.94 8.94 12.43
C THR A 123 -1.70 10.40 12.84
N GLN A 124 -2.56 11.34 12.42
CA GLN A 124 -2.37 12.79 12.56
C GLN A 124 -1.14 13.38 11.86
N THR A 125 -0.47 12.59 11.02
CA THR A 125 0.67 13.04 10.22
C THR A 125 0.30 13.17 8.75
N LYS A 126 1.15 13.86 7.99
CA LYS A 126 1.06 13.99 6.55
C LYS A 126 2.41 13.67 5.93
N ASN A 127 2.42 13.21 4.68
CA ASN A 127 3.67 13.14 3.91
C ASN A 127 4.10 14.55 3.44
N ALA A 128 5.24 14.62 2.73
CA ALA A 128 5.81 15.87 2.24
C ALA A 128 4.92 16.63 1.24
N LEU A 129 3.96 15.95 0.59
CA LEU A 129 3.03 16.53 -0.39
C LEU A 129 1.65 16.81 0.21
N GLY A 130 1.48 16.59 1.52
CA GLY A 130 0.27 16.95 2.26
C GLY A 130 -0.81 15.87 2.32
N ASN A 131 -0.56 14.67 1.79
CA ASN A 131 -1.46 13.53 1.97
C ASN A 131 -1.49 13.08 3.43
N PRO A 132 -2.66 12.98 4.07
CA PRO A 132 -2.79 12.39 5.40
C PRO A 132 -2.28 10.95 5.41
N ILE A 133 -1.54 10.61 6.46
CA ILE A 133 -1.10 9.24 6.71
C ILE A 133 -2.14 8.54 7.58
N TYR A 134 -2.43 7.31 7.18
CA TYR A 134 -3.28 6.39 7.90
C TYR A 134 -2.49 5.13 8.24
N GLU A 135 -2.94 4.45 9.27
CA GLU A 135 -2.32 3.25 9.78
C GLU A 135 -3.25 2.06 9.52
N LEU A 136 -2.80 1.14 8.67
CA LEU A 136 -3.41 -0.16 8.46
C LEU A 136 -2.84 -1.13 9.48
N ARG A 137 -3.68 -1.62 10.38
CA ARG A 137 -3.31 -2.60 11.41
C ARG A 137 -3.90 -3.96 11.08
N LEU A 138 -3.09 -5.01 11.23
CA LEU A 138 -3.45 -6.39 10.95
C LEU A 138 -3.54 -7.15 12.27
N TYR A 139 -4.68 -7.80 12.50
CA TYR A 139 -4.93 -8.57 13.72
C TYR A 139 -5.12 -10.05 13.38
N ALA A 140 -4.44 -10.93 14.12
CA ALA A 140 -4.66 -12.37 14.07
C ALA A 140 -5.08 -12.85 15.46
N ASN A 141 -6.23 -13.52 15.54
CA ASN A 141 -6.86 -13.94 16.81
C ASN A 141 -6.92 -12.78 17.83
N GLY A 142 -7.24 -11.57 17.36
CA GLY A 142 -7.28 -10.35 18.18
C GLY A 142 -5.93 -9.73 18.55
N GLN A 143 -4.81 -10.37 18.23
CA GLN A 143 -3.48 -9.82 18.48
C GLN A 143 -3.00 -8.99 17.29
N LEU A 144 -2.50 -7.79 17.54
CA LEU A 144 -1.83 -6.98 16.52
C LEU A 144 -0.54 -7.68 16.07
N ILE A 145 -0.43 -7.96 14.77
CA ILE A 145 0.73 -8.65 14.17
C ILE A 145 1.43 -7.84 13.09
N GLY A 146 0.82 -6.74 12.64
CA GLY A 146 1.43 -5.86 11.65
C GLY A 146 0.78 -4.48 11.64
N THR A 147 1.58 -3.47 11.32
CA THR A 147 1.17 -2.07 11.26
C THR A 147 1.88 -1.40 10.09
N TYR A 148 1.12 -0.77 9.20
CA TYR A 148 1.64 -0.24 7.94
C TYR A 148 1.12 1.17 7.67
N GLN A 149 1.99 2.04 7.16
CA GLN A 149 1.60 3.37 6.72
C GLN A 149 0.90 3.31 5.37
N THR A 150 -0.16 4.08 5.25
CA THR A 150 -0.98 4.17 4.05
C THR A 150 -1.40 5.61 3.77
N VAL A 151 -1.81 5.84 2.53
CA VAL A 151 -2.55 7.02 2.09
C VAL A 151 -3.89 6.59 1.51
N THR A 152 -4.89 7.47 1.61
CA THR A 152 -6.16 7.30 0.90
C THR A 152 -6.72 8.66 0.52
N GLY A 153 -7.20 8.77 -0.72
CA GLY A 153 -7.50 10.05 -1.34
C GLY A 153 -6.23 10.85 -1.67
N ARG A 154 -6.39 11.90 -2.46
CA ARG A 154 -5.36 12.92 -2.73
C ARG A 154 -5.42 14.04 -1.69
N ALA A 155 -4.34 14.82 -1.57
CA ALA A 155 -4.21 15.85 -0.54
C ALA A 155 -5.31 16.93 -0.64
N ASN A 156 -5.76 17.23 -1.87
CA ASN A 156 -6.77 18.23 -2.19
C ASN A 156 -8.21 17.69 -2.24
N SER A 157 -8.42 16.38 -2.00
CA SER A 157 -9.75 15.73 -2.08
C SER A 157 -10.28 15.25 -0.71
N GLN A 158 -9.51 15.44 0.36
CA GLN A 158 -9.78 14.90 1.70
C GLN A 158 -11.17 15.24 2.28
N ASN A 159 -11.71 16.41 1.90
CA ASN A 159 -13.00 16.93 2.36
C ASN A 159 -14.14 16.76 1.33
N ARG A 160 -13.88 16.12 0.19
CA ARG A 160 -14.92 15.84 -0.81
C ARG A 160 -15.81 14.69 -0.31
N ASN A 161 -16.96 14.51 -0.96
CA ASN A 161 -17.92 13.47 -0.58
C ASN A 161 -17.31 12.07 -0.74
N ARG A 162 -17.14 11.37 0.37
CA ARG A 162 -16.56 10.01 0.44
C ARG A 162 -17.51 8.93 -0.04
N HIS A 163 -18.83 9.16 -0.01
CA HIS A 163 -19.83 8.20 -0.46
C HIS A 163 -20.11 8.27 -1.97
N GLN A 164 -19.48 9.20 -2.69
CA GLN A 164 -19.64 9.41 -4.13
C GLN A 164 -18.37 9.00 -4.89
N SER A 165 -18.55 8.24 -5.98
CA SER A 165 -17.46 7.85 -6.88
C SER A 165 -16.94 9.02 -7.71
N GLY A 166 -15.68 8.95 -8.15
CA GLY A 166 -15.03 9.98 -8.97
C GLY A 166 -14.70 11.28 -8.23
N THR A 167 -14.80 11.29 -6.90
CA THR A 167 -14.42 12.47 -6.09
C THR A 167 -12.94 12.46 -5.70
N GLU A 168 -12.23 11.35 -5.89
CA GLU A 168 -10.88 11.10 -5.39
C GLU A 168 -10.78 11.22 -3.86
N ALA A 169 -11.90 11.34 -3.16
CA ALA A 169 -11.93 11.44 -1.72
C ALA A 169 -11.48 10.09 -1.12
N PRO A 170 -10.95 10.09 0.12
CA PRO A 170 -10.76 8.86 0.87
C PRO A 170 -12.01 7.98 0.83
N LEU A 171 -11.82 6.66 0.91
CA LEU A 171 -12.94 5.74 1.12
C LEU A 171 -13.78 6.16 2.36
N PRO A 172 -15.09 5.90 2.35
CA PRO A 172 -15.97 6.23 3.47
C PRO A 172 -15.70 5.34 4.69
N ASP A 173 -16.03 5.85 5.87
CA ASP A 173 -15.93 5.08 7.12
C ASP A 173 -16.97 3.95 7.14
N GLY A 174 -16.62 2.84 7.79
CA GLY A 174 -17.47 1.65 7.88
C GLY A 174 -16.70 0.35 7.73
N GLN A 175 -17.43 -0.76 7.74
CA GLN A 175 -16.86 -2.09 7.56
C GLN A 175 -16.84 -2.49 6.10
N TYR A 176 -15.77 -3.16 5.72
CA TYR A 176 -15.55 -3.69 4.38
C TYR A 176 -15.29 -5.19 4.44
N GLN A 177 -15.85 -5.92 3.49
CA GLN A 177 -15.40 -7.26 3.16
C GLN A 177 -14.06 -7.17 2.45
N VAL A 178 -13.15 -8.08 2.78
CA VAL A 178 -11.83 -8.19 2.18
C VAL A 178 -11.84 -9.42 1.28
N ALA A 179 -11.36 -9.29 0.04
CA ALA A 179 -11.21 -10.44 -0.84
C ALA A 179 -10.18 -11.43 -0.26
N SER A 180 -10.33 -12.72 -0.56
CA SER A 180 -9.43 -13.77 -0.09
C SER A 180 -8.07 -13.80 -0.80
N ALA A 181 -7.94 -13.08 -1.91
CA ALA A 181 -6.75 -13.02 -2.76
C ALA A 181 -6.73 -11.71 -3.56
N GLU A 182 -5.53 -11.29 -3.97
CA GLU A 182 -5.31 -10.20 -4.89
C GLU A 182 -5.65 -10.56 -6.34
N VAL A 183 -5.82 -9.52 -7.15
CA VAL A 183 -5.95 -9.57 -8.60
C VAL A 183 -4.91 -8.66 -9.24
N ALA A 184 -4.72 -8.81 -10.56
CA ALA A 184 -3.87 -7.91 -11.32
C ALA A 184 -4.43 -6.47 -11.29
N GLY A 185 -3.57 -5.51 -10.96
CA GLY A 185 -3.90 -4.09 -11.04
C GLY A 185 -3.94 -3.60 -12.49
N THR A 186 -5.02 -2.95 -12.90
CA THR A 186 -5.21 -2.46 -14.27
C THR A 186 -5.06 -0.95 -14.43
N HIS A 187 -5.07 -0.21 -13.31
CA HIS A 187 -4.95 1.25 -13.31
C HIS A 187 -3.51 1.68 -12.96
N PRO A 188 -2.96 2.77 -13.54
CA PRO A 188 -1.59 3.22 -13.27
C PRO A 188 -1.28 3.47 -11.78
N GLU A 189 -2.24 3.99 -11.03
CA GLU A 189 -2.17 4.20 -9.56
C GLU A 189 -1.96 2.89 -8.78
N VAL A 190 -2.32 1.73 -9.35
CA VAL A 190 -2.44 0.47 -8.62
C VAL A 190 -1.12 -0.34 -8.52
N GLY A 191 -0.03 0.10 -9.14
CA GLY A 191 1.30 -0.47 -8.90
C GLY A 191 1.46 -1.97 -9.23
N GLY A 192 0.49 -2.57 -9.93
CA GLY A 192 0.51 -3.94 -10.48
C GLY A 192 -0.33 -4.99 -9.73
N ARG A 193 -0.61 -4.82 -8.44
CA ARG A 193 -1.41 -5.78 -7.65
C ARG A 193 -2.46 -5.05 -6.83
N PHE A 194 -3.64 -5.65 -6.73
CA PHE A 194 -4.80 -5.04 -6.11
C PHE A 194 -5.53 -6.06 -5.26
N LEU A 195 -5.75 -5.77 -3.99
CA LEU A 195 -6.59 -6.56 -3.11
C LEU A 195 -7.96 -5.87 -3.00
N PRO A 196 -9.03 -6.41 -3.65
CA PRO A 196 -10.34 -5.78 -3.60
C PRO A 196 -10.91 -5.74 -2.18
N ILE A 197 -11.64 -4.67 -1.88
CA ILE A 197 -12.49 -4.56 -0.70
C ILE A 197 -13.89 -4.07 -1.12
N GLU A 198 -14.92 -4.55 -0.44
CA GLU A 198 -16.30 -4.20 -0.76
C GLU A 198 -17.01 -3.63 0.48
N PRO A 199 -17.67 -2.47 0.38
CA PRO A 199 -18.37 -1.88 1.52
C PRO A 199 -19.55 -2.77 1.95
N LEU A 200 -19.66 -3.04 3.24
CA LEU A 200 -20.78 -3.77 3.85
C LEU A 200 -21.94 -2.84 4.26
N PHE A 201 -21.99 -1.65 3.67
CA PHE A 201 -22.95 -0.60 3.96
C PHE A 201 -23.36 0.14 2.68
N PRO A 202 -24.52 0.82 2.66
CA PRO A 202 -24.96 1.56 1.48
C PRO A 202 -24.03 2.71 1.13
N THR A 203 -23.48 2.68 -0.09
CA THR A 203 -22.65 3.75 -0.65
C THR A 203 -22.64 3.66 -2.17
N GLN A 204 -22.29 4.74 -2.86
CA GLN A 204 -22.12 4.73 -4.33
C GLN A 204 -20.66 4.47 -4.72
N ARG A 205 -19.80 4.14 -3.74
CA ARG A 205 -18.39 3.79 -3.95
C ARG A 205 -18.24 2.33 -4.34
N TYR A 206 -17.39 2.10 -5.33
CA TYR A 206 -17.02 0.78 -5.84
C TYR A 206 -15.56 0.81 -6.30
N ALA A 207 -15.04 -0.34 -6.76
CA ALA A 207 -13.65 -0.50 -7.23
C ALA A 207 -12.61 -0.03 -6.18
N LEU A 208 -12.90 -0.27 -4.91
CA LEU A 208 -11.99 0.02 -3.81
C LEU A 208 -11.10 -1.18 -3.52
N GLY A 209 -9.91 -0.92 -3.01
CA GLY A 209 -8.98 -1.97 -2.65
C GLY A 209 -7.73 -1.46 -1.94
N ILE A 210 -6.87 -2.41 -1.61
CA ILE A 210 -5.56 -2.19 -1.02
C ILE A 210 -4.50 -2.47 -2.09
N HIS A 211 -3.57 -1.54 -2.29
CA HIS A 211 -2.46 -1.69 -3.24
C HIS A 211 -1.23 -0.91 -2.78
N TYR A 212 -0.19 -0.85 -3.62
CA TYR A 212 0.97 0.02 -3.44
C TYR A 212 0.80 1.27 -4.30
N ASP A 213 1.15 2.45 -3.79
CA ASP A 213 1.16 3.71 -4.56
C ASP A 213 2.54 3.92 -5.25
N PRO A 214 2.65 3.74 -6.59
CA PRO A 214 3.89 3.99 -7.32
C PRO A 214 4.30 5.46 -7.37
N SER A 215 3.41 6.38 -7.01
CA SER A 215 3.62 7.82 -6.95
C SER A 215 3.88 8.34 -5.53
N TYR A 216 3.92 7.46 -4.52
CA TYR A 216 4.14 7.89 -3.14
C TYR A 216 5.40 8.75 -2.99
N GLN A 217 5.23 9.96 -2.44
CA GLN A 217 6.23 11.02 -2.29
C GLN A 217 6.91 11.49 -3.58
N LYS A 218 6.31 11.23 -4.75
CA LYS A 218 6.79 11.77 -6.02
C LYS A 218 6.00 13.02 -6.35
N ASN A 219 6.71 14.12 -6.60
CA ASN A 219 6.10 15.37 -7.04
C ASN A 219 5.75 15.31 -8.54
N ASN A 220 4.87 14.38 -8.93
CA ASN A 220 4.41 14.14 -10.29
C ASN A 220 2.91 14.44 -10.48
N GLY A 221 2.24 14.91 -9.43
CA GLY A 221 0.79 15.19 -9.42
C GLY A 221 -0.10 14.01 -9.03
N GLU A 222 0.47 12.81 -8.84
CA GLU A 222 -0.27 11.55 -8.66
C GLU A 222 -0.08 10.92 -7.27
N ASP A 223 0.59 11.61 -6.33
CA ASP A 223 0.77 11.12 -4.96
C ASP A 223 -0.58 11.05 -4.19
N GLY A 224 -0.86 9.92 -3.58
CA GLY A 224 -2.16 9.61 -2.98
C GLY A 224 -2.97 8.64 -3.83
N THR A 225 -4.29 8.59 -3.62
CA THR A 225 -5.16 7.69 -4.38
C THR A 225 -6.46 8.35 -4.85
N GLU A 226 -7.17 7.71 -5.78
CA GLU A 226 -8.57 8.01 -6.09
C GLU A 226 -9.54 7.54 -5.00
N GLY A 227 -9.01 7.12 -3.85
CA GLY A 227 -9.75 6.73 -2.66
C GLY A 227 -9.54 5.29 -2.21
N CYS A 228 -8.72 4.51 -2.92
CA CYS A 228 -8.18 3.24 -2.44
C CYS A 228 -7.29 3.44 -1.20
N ILE A 229 -6.91 2.34 -0.57
CA ILE A 229 -5.90 2.31 0.50
C ILE A 229 -4.57 1.94 -0.16
N ALA A 230 -3.62 2.88 -0.19
CA ALA A 230 -2.32 2.57 -0.76
C ALA A 230 -1.23 2.52 0.29
N LEU A 231 -0.49 1.42 0.30
CA LEU A 231 0.76 1.23 1.02
C LEU A 231 1.85 2.09 0.35
N THR A 232 2.79 2.56 1.17
CA THR A 232 3.87 3.45 0.72
C THR A 232 4.98 2.74 -0.06
N ASN A 233 5.04 1.41 0.00
CA ASN A 233 6.06 0.59 -0.66
C ASN A 233 5.55 -0.84 -0.96
N LYS A 234 6.22 -1.52 -1.89
CA LYS A 234 5.87 -2.89 -2.32
C LYS A 234 6.08 -3.96 -1.23
N PRO A 235 7.19 -3.95 -0.47
CA PRO A 235 7.37 -4.91 0.63
C PRO A 235 6.22 -4.91 1.64
N ASP A 236 5.69 -3.74 2.01
CA ASP A 236 4.54 -3.67 2.91
C ASP A 236 3.29 -4.30 2.30
N LEU A 237 3.05 -4.07 1.00
CA LEU A 237 1.97 -4.76 0.28
C LEU A 237 2.19 -6.27 0.30
N ASP A 238 3.41 -6.77 0.10
CA ASP A 238 3.71 -8.21 0.18
C ASP A 238 3.30 -8.79 1.54
N GLN A 239 3.61 -8.09 2.63
CA GLN A 239 3.25 -8.54 3.98
C GLN A 239 1.74 -8.52 4.23
N VAL A 240 1.04 -7.49 3.74
CA VAL A 240 -0.43 -7.41 3.83
C VAL A 240 -1.10 -8.55 3.05
N LEU A 241 -0.61 -8.86 1.84
CA LEU A 241 -1.14 -9.96 1.03
C LEU A 241 -0.89 -11.32 1.68
N GLU A 242 0.32 -11.54 2.21
CA GLU A 242 0.65 -12.77 2.95
C GLU A 242 -0.26 -12.96 4.18
N TYR A 243 -0.55 -11.86 4.89
CA TYR A 243 -1.51 -11.87 5.99
C TYR A 243 -2.92 -12.28 5.52
N VAL A 244 -3.41 -11.69 4.43
CA VAL A 244 -4.74 -12.04 3.89
C VAL A 244 -4.79 -13.50 3.49
N TYR A 245 -3.78 -13.98 2.77
CA TYR A 245 -3.68 -15.38 2.37
C TYR A 245 -3.69 -16.32 3.60
N THR A 246 -2.87 -16.03 4.60
CA THR A 246 -2.67 -16.87 5.79
C THR A 246 -3.88 -16.86 6.74
N TYR A 247 -4.42 -15.68 7.02
CA TYR A 247 -5.37 -15.48 8.11
C TYR A 247 -6.81 -15.27 7.64
N GLN A 248 -7.04 -14.99 6.35
CA GLN A 248 -8.38 -14.79 5.78
C GLN A 248 -9.24 -13.85 6.65
N PRO A 249 -8.84 -12.57 6.79
CA PRO A 249 -9.50 -11.62 7.67
C PRO A 249 -10.99 -11.50 7.36
N GLN A 250 -11.81 -11.44 8.40
CA GLN A 250 -13.27 -11.39 8.27
C GLN A 250 -13.75 -10.06 7.71
N TYR A 251 -13.08 -8.97 8.09
CA TYR A 251 -13.42 -7.61 7.68
C TYR A 251 -12.24 -6.66 7.86
N LEU A 252 -12.39 -5.49 7.24
CA LEU A 252 -11.61 -4.28 7.50
C LEU A 252 -12.53 -3.21 8.08
N ASP A 253 -12.21 -2.70 9.27
CA ASP A 253 -12.92 -1.57 9.90
C ASP A 253 -12.22 -0.25 9.58
N VAL A 254 -12.91 0.67 8.93
CA VAL A 254 -12.35 1.96 8.50
C VAL A 254 -12.93 3.09 9.35
N LYS A 255 -12.03 3.84 10.00
CA LYS A 255 -12.35 5.01 10.84
C LYS A 255 -11.37 6.13 10.54
N LEU A 256 -11.67 6.93 9.52
CA LEU A 256 -10.83 8.03 9.07
C LEU A 256 -11.25 9.37 9.67
N GLN A 257 -12.48 9.48 10.17
CA GLN A 257 -12.99 10.64 10.89
C GLN A 257 -13.32 10.22 12.33
N GLY A 258 -12.85 11.01 13.29
CA GLY A 258 -13.14 10.89 14.71
C GLY A 258 -13.33 12.28 15.29
#